data_AF-A0A4X2JUG0-F1
#
_entry.id   AF-A0A4X2JUG0-F1
#
_cell.length_a   1.000
_cell.length_b   1.000
_cell.length_c   1.000
_cell.angle_alpha   90.00
_cell.angle_beta   90.00
_cell.angle_gamma   90.00
#
_symmetry.space_group_name_H-M   'P 1'
#
loop_
_entity.id
_entity.type
_entity.pdbx_description
1 polymer ?
#
loop_
_entity_poly.entity_id
_entity_poly.type
_entity_poly.pdbx_seq_one_letter_code
_entity_poly.pdbx_strand_id
1 'polypeptide(L)'
;MSIFLSAEVTSAILWGYGEQEQPVTDASAELHGLCGYLELLLQFDQKYRRRFLGPRKDYWDFLSVALQRNGGDMEAIRFVYTLDKLKTTVGRGRAFIRFCLAHRQLADTLQLCLLDPELIREWYGNQSPFLCPELSTDILETLYVLNGVAFDLELQRCDLDGGWPMFSG
;
A
#
# COMPACT_ATOMS: atom_id res chain seq x y z
N MET A 1 -8.62 5.95 16.00
CA MET A 1 -8.59 4.63 15.31
C MET A 1 -7.21 4.05 15.60
N SER A 2 -7.16 2.99 16.41
CA SER A 2 -5.93 2.53 17.07
C SER A 2 -4.78 2.22 16.12
N ILE A 3 -3.67 2.93 16.31
CA ILE A 3 -2.33 2.61 15.81
C ILE A 3 -1.90 1.20 16.30
N PHE A 4 -2.48 0.72 17.40
CA PHE A 4 -2.17 -0.56 18.06
C PHE A 4 -2.39 -1.82 17.20
N LEU A 5 -3.37 -1.84 16.29
CA LEU A 5 -3.59 -3.01 15.41
C LEU A 5 -2.47 -3.16 14.36
N SER A 6 -1.81 -2.06 13.97
CA SER A 6 -0.66 -2.11 13.05
C SER A 6 0.59 -2.69 13.73
N ALA A 7 0.77 -2.39 15.02
CA ALA A 7 1.92 -2.83 15.79
C ALA A 7 1.89 -4.34 16.01
N GLU A 8 0.73 -4.94 16.25
CA GLU A 8 0.59 -6.38 16.44
C GLU A 8 0.94 -7.16 15.16
N VAL A 9 0.38 -6.77 14.01
CA VAL A 9 0.66 -7.43 12.72
C VAL A 9 2.13 -7.23 12.33
N THR A 10 2.66 -6.02 12.47
CA THR A 10 4.06 -5.73 12.17
C THR A 10 4.99 -6.51 13.09
N SER A 11 4.70 -6.57 14.39
CA SER A 11 5.49 -7.34 15.35
C SER A 11 5.43 -8.84 15.06
N ALA A 12 4.26 -9.37 14.69
CA ALA A 12 4.11 -10.78 14.30
C ALA A 12 4.95 -11.11 13.06
N ILE A 13 4.95 -10.23 12.05
CA ILE A 13 5.79 -10.39 10.85
C ILE A 13 7.28 -10.33 11.21
N LEU A 14 7.69 -9.35 12.01
CA LEU A 14 9.10 -9.20 12.39
C LEU A 14 9.61 -10.38 13.21
N TRP A 15 8.82 -10.83 14.19
CA TRP A 15 9.18 -11.97 15.03
C TRP A 15 9.18 -13.29 14.26
N GLY A 16 8.21 -13.50 13.35
CA GLY A 16 8.06 -14.73 12.59
C GLY A 16 9.05 -14.86 11.43
N TYR A 17 9.36 -13.76 10.74
CA TYR A 17 10.02 -13.78 9.44
C TYR A 17 11.30 -12.94 9.41
N GLY A 18 11.35 -11.82 10.12
CA GLY A 18 12.54 -10.98 10.21
C GLY A 18 13.69 -11.67 10.94
N GLU A 19 13.41 -12.24 12.11
CA GLU A 19 14.42 -12.91 12.95
C GLU A 19 14.78 -14.33 12.46
N GLN A 20 13.88 -15.00 11.73
CA GLN A 20 14.07 -16.36 11.23
C GLN A 20 14.67 -16.42 9.81
N GLU A 21 14.95 -15.26 9.21
CA GLU A 21 15.43 -15.09 7.82
C GLU A 21 14.55 -15.78 6.75
N GLN A 22 13.28 -16.08 7.07
CA GLN A 22 12.34 -16.64 6.11
C GLN A 22 11.52 -15.55 5.44
N PRO A 23 11.32 -15.60 4.11
CA PRO A 23 10.47 -14.64 3.44
C PRO A 23 9.00 -14.84 3.80
N VAL A 24 8.26 -13.73 3.92
CA VAL A 24 6.80 -13.74 3.93
C VAL A 24 6.32 -14.12 2.54
N THR A 25 5.38 -15.05 2.44
CA THR A 25 4.84 -15.55 1.16
C THR A 25 3.33 -15.38 1.07
N ASP A 26 2.74 -15.71 -0.08
CA ASP A 26 1.28 -15.72 -0.25
C ASP A 26 0.52 -16.72 0.64
N ALA A 27 1.22 -17.68 1.25
CA ALA A 27 0.65 -18.59 2.23
C ALA A 27 0.60 -18.01 3.65
N SER A 28 1.29 -16.89 3.92
CA SER A 28 1.38 -16.29 5.24
C SER A 28 0.07 -15.57 5.63
N ALA A 29 -0.53 -15.95 6.75
CA ALA A 29 -1.74 -15.30 7.25
C ALA A 29 -1.50 -13.81 7.60
N GLU A 30 -0.29 -13.50 8.05
CA GLU A 30 0.15 -12.16 8.41
C GLU A 30 0.18 -11.21 7.20
N LEU A 31 0.50 -11.73 6.01
CA LEU A 31 0.50 -10.94 4.77
C LEU A 31 -0.89 -10.38 4.46
N HIS A 32 -1.93 -11.21 4.61
CA HIS A 32 -3.31 -10.76 4.38
C HIS A 32 -3.68 -9.64 5.37
N GLY A 33 -3.35 -9.81 6.64
CA GLY A 33 -3.56 -8.77 7.67
C GLY A 33 -2.85 -7.46 7.33
N LEU A 34 -1.58 -7.53 6.94
CA LEU A 34 -0.78 -6.36 6.53
C LEU A 34 -1.39 -5.66 5.32
N CYS A 35 -1.67 -6.39 4.24
CA CYS A 35 -2.24 -5.85 3.01
C CYS A 35 -3.61 -5.19 3.26
N GLY A 36 -4.47 -5.83 4.07
CA GLY A 36 -5.75 -5.28 4.47
C GLY A 36 -5.61 -3.98 5.27
N TYR A 37 -4.66 -3.92 6.20
CA TYR A 37 -4.38 -2.71 6.98
C TYR A 37 -3.86 -1.57 6.10
N LEU A 38 -2.91 -1.85 5.19
CA LEU A 38 -2.37 -0.85 4.26
C LEU A 38 -3.45 -0.26 3.36
N GLU A 39 -4.33 -1.11 2.81
CA GLU A 39 -5.47 -0.65 2.00
C GLU A 39 -6.42 0.22 2.83
N LEU A 40 -6.76 -0.20 4.05
CA LEU A 40 -7.62 0.58 4.94
C LEU A 40 -7.00 1.95 5.26
N LEU A 41 -5.70 1.99 5.58
CA LEU A 41 -4.96 3.22 5.86
C LEU A 41 -5.00 4.17 4.65
N LEU A 42 -4.73 3.64 3.45
CA LEU A 42 -4.73 4.41 2.20
C LEU A 42 -6.13 4.90 1.79
N GLN A 43 -7.19 4.22 2.22
CA GLN A 43 -8.58 4.62 1.97
C GLN A 43 -9.15 5.53 3.06
N PHE A 44 -8.52 5.59 4.23
CA PHE A 44 -9.06 6.31 5.38
C PHE A 44 -9.18 7.81 5.08
N ASP A 45 -10.39 8.33 5.27
CA ASP A 45 -10.77 9.71 5.00
C ASP A 45 -10.43 10.19 3.57
N GLN A 46 -10.38 9.27 2.61
CA GLN A 46 -10.22 9.64 1.21
C GLN A 46 -11.49 10.33 0.69
N LYS A 47 -11.30 11.49 0.06
CA LYS A 47 -12.39 12.26 -0.54
C LYS A 47 -12.98 11.49 -1.72
N TYR A 48 -14.30 11.46 -1.79
CA TYR A 48 -15.00 10.87 -2.92
C TYR A 48 -14.66 11.61 -4.21
N ARG A 49 -14.00 10.92 -5.16
CA ARG A 49 -13.63 11.45 -6.47
C ARG A 49 -14.18 10.55 -7.59
N ARG A 50 -15.12 11.09 -8.38
CA ARG A 50 -15.56 10.52 -9.66
C ARG A 50 -15.28 11.52 -10.78
N ARG A 51 -14.91 11.02 -11.97
CA ARG A 51 -15.08 11.79 -13.20
C ARG A 51 -16.55 11.74 -13.61
N PHE A 52 -17.01 12.78 -14.34
CA PHE A 52 -18.34 12.80 -14.96
C PHE A 52 -18.62 11.57 -15.83
N LEU A 53 -17.58 10.97 -16.43
CA LEU A 53 -17.59 9.67 -17.11
C LEU A 53 -16.31 8.92 -16.68
N GLY A 54 -16.45 7.70 -16.16
CA GLY A 54 -15.33 6.82 -15.81
C GLY A 54 -15.44 6.16 -14.43
N PRO A 55 -14.54 5.19 -14.14
CA PRO A 55 -14.54 4.49 -12.86
C PRO A 55 -14.22 5.43 -11.70
N ARG A 56 -14.65 5.04 -10.50
CA ARG A 56 -14.30 5.72 -9.25
C ARG A 56 -12.78 5.72 -9.07
N LYS A 57 -12.23 6.89 -8.73
CA LYS A 57 -10.83 7.00 -8.33
C LYS A 57 -10.66 6.51 -6.90
N ASP A 58 -9.52 5.89 -6.65
CA ASP A 58 -9.18 5.35 -5.33
C ASP A 58 -7.72 5.67 -4.98
N TYR A 59 -7.18 5.08 -3.91
CA TYR A 59 -5.81 5.34 -3.46
C TYR A 59 -4.74 5.07 -4.53
N TRP A 60 -4.98 4.13 -5.43
CA TRP A 60 -4.10 3.90 -6.57
C TRP A 60 -3.91 5.14 -7.44
N ASP A 61 -4.99 5.87 -7.71
CA ASP A 61 -4.93 7.07 -8.54
C ASP A 61 -4.18 8.21 -7.84
N PHE A 62 -4.30 8.31 -6.51
CA PHE A 62 -3.50 9.24 -5.70
C PHE A 62 -2.01 8.89 -5.79
N LEU A 63 -1.64 7.64 -5.47
CA LEU A 63 -0.25 7.17 -5.47
C LEU A 63 0.40 7.38 -6.84
N SER A 64 -0.31 7.01 -7.92
CA SER A 64 0.20 7.16 -9.28
C SER A 64 0.46 8.62 -9.65
N VAL A 65 -0.44 9.55 -9.29
CA VAL A 65 -0.26 10.98 -9.55
C VAL A 65 0.85 11.57 -8.69
N ALA A 66 0.92 11.21 -7.41
CA ALA A 66 1.92 11.73 -6.48
C ALA A 66 3.35 11.32 -6.89
N LEU A 67 3.55 10.05 -7.26
CA LEU A 67 4.86 9.56 -7.74
C LEU A 67 5.29 10.24 -9.04
N GLN A 68 4.37 10.45 -9.98
CA GLN A 68 4.65 11.18 -11.21
C GLN A 68 5.07 12.63 -10.96
N ARG A 69 4.44 13.30 -9.99
CA ARG A 69 4.77 14.69 -9.63
C ARG A 69 6.09 14.80 -8.87
N ASN A 70 6.36 13.84 -8.00
CA ASN A 70 7.46 13.91 -7.04
C ASN A 70 8.71 13.13 -7.48
N GLY A 71 8.78 12.74 -8.76
CA GLY A 71 9.97 12.10 -9.35
C GLY A 71 10.23 10.69 -8.84
N GLY A 72 9.19 9.95 -8.44
CA GLY A 72 9.33 8.58 -7.97
C GLY A 72 9.71 7.60 -9.08
N ASP A 73 10.26 6.45 -8.68
CA ASP A 73 10.51 5.36 -9.63
C ASP A 73 9.19 4.87 -10.21
N MET A 74 9.11 4.94 -11.53
CA MET A 74 7.93 4.56 -12.30
C MET A 74 7.87 3.05 -12.58
N GLU A 75 8.85 2.25 -12.12
CA GLU A 75 8.85 0.78 -12.29
C GLU A 75 7.58 0.13 -11.74
N ALA A 76 7.25 0.39 -10.47
CA ALA A 76 6.03 -0.14 -9.85
C ALA A 76 4.76 0.27 -10.62
N ILE A 77 4.71 1.50 -11.12
CA ILE A 77 3.59 1.99 -11.94
C ILE A 77 3.51 1.27 -13.28
N ARG A 78 4.63 1.14 -13.99
CA ARG A 78 4.70 0.41 -15.26
C ARG A 78 4.32 -1.05 -15.07
N PHE A 79 4.79 -1.68 -14.01
CA PHE A 79 4.44 -3.05 -13.65
C PHE A 79 2.91 -3.20 -13.52
N VAL A 80 2.25 -2.35 -12.74
CA VAL A 80 0.78 -2.40 -12.56
C VAL A 80 0.04 -2.27 -13.89
N TYR A 81 0.52 -1.43 -14.82
CA TYR A 81 -0.08 -1.31 -16.15
C TYR A 81 0.11 -2.53 -17.05
N THR A 82 1.08 -3.41 -16.76
CA THR A 82 1.26 -4.67 -17.50
C THR A 82 0.21 -5.72 -17.13
N LEU A 83 -0.47 -5.58 -15.99
CA LEU A 83 -1.54 -6.47 -15.51
C LEU A 83 -2.89 -6.11 -16.16
N ASP A 84 -3.00 -6.37 -17.47
CA ASP A 84 -4.15 -6.04 -18.31
C ASP A 84 -5.50 -6.65 -17.84
N LYS A 85 -5.44 -7.75 -17.09
CA LYS A 85 -6.60 -8.40 -16.48
C LYS A 85 -7.22 -7.59 -15.33
N LEU A 86 -6.47 -6.73 -14.65
CA LEU A 86 -6.99 -5.90 -13.56
C LEU A 86 -7.81 -4.72 -14.10
N LYS A 87 -9.10 -4.70 -13.75
CA LYS A 87 -10.08 -3.74 -14.26
C LYS A 87 -10.38 -2.62 -13.29
N THR A 88 -10.21 -2.82 -11.98
CA THR A 88 -10.54 -1.83 -10.96
C THR A 88 -9.34 -1.01 -10.53
N THR A 89 -9.57 0.22 -10.07
CA THR A 89 -8.54 1.09 -9.48
C THR A 89 -8.01 0.50 -8.17
N VAL A 90 -8.88 -0.09 -7.35
CA VAL A 90 -8.50 -0.79 -6.12
C VAL A 90 -7.61 -2.00 -6.42
N GLY A 91 -7.98 -2.87 -7.37
CA GLY A 91 -7.17 -4.03 -7.76
C GLY A 91 -5.77 -3.65 -8.24
N ARG A 92 -5.65 -2.54 -8.97
CA ARG A 92 -4.34 -1.96 -9.33
C ARG A 92 -3.55 -1.48 -8.11
N GLY A 93 -4.22 -0.84 -7.15
CA GLY A 93 -3.62 -0.44 -5.88
C GLY A 93 -3.10 -1.63 -5.08
N ARG A 94 -3.83 -2.75 -5.07
CA ARG A 94 -3.40 -4.00 -4.43
C ARG A 94 -2.17 -4.59 -5.09
N ALA A 95 -2.13 -4.61 -6.42
CA ALA A 95 -0.96 -5.06 -7.17
C ALA A 95 0.26 -4.19 -6.88
N PHE A 96 0.06 -2.87 -6.78
CA PHE A 96 1.10 -1.93 -6.42
C PHE A 96 1.68 -2.17 -5.03
N ILE A 97 0.83 -2.33 -4.01
CA ILE A 97 1.26 -2.65 -2.64
C ILE A 97 2.12 -3.91 -2.63
N ARG A 98 1.69 -4.99 -3.29
CA ARG A 98 2.44 -6.25 -3.38
C ARG A 98 3.79 -6.05 -4.06
N PHE A 99 3.83 -5.29 -5.15
CA PHE A 99 5.08 -4.96 -5.84
C PHE A 99 6.05 -4.24 -4.89
N CYS A 100 5.59 -3.19 -4.21
CA CYS A 100 6.43 -2.41 -3.31
C CYS A 100 6.92 -3.22 -2.11
N LEU A 101 6.12 -4.15 -1.57
CA LEU A 101 6.55 -5.07 -0.50
C LEU A 101 7.65 -6.02 -1.00
N ALA A 102 7.45 -6.69 -2.14
CA ALA A 102 8.43 -7.60 -2.74
C ALA A 102 9.78 -6.93 -3.04
N HIS A 103 9.76 -5.64 -3.39
CA HIS A 103 10.96 -4.87 -3.69
C HIS A 103 11.48 -4.04 -2.50
N ARG A 104 10.84 -4.10 -1.33
CA ARG A 104 11.21 -3.33 -0.12
C ARG A 104 11.25 -1.81 -0.35
N GLN A 105 10.28 -1.32 -1.11
CA GLN A 105 10.18 0.08 -1.54
C GLN A 105 8.94 0.79 -1.02
N LEU A 106 8.11 0.13 -0.20
CA LEU A 106 6.82 0.70 0.23
C LEU A 106 6.99 1.99 1.04
N ALA A 107 7.94 2.02 1.97
CA ALA A 107 8.20 3.19 2.80
C ALA A 107 8.66 4.39 1.96
N ASP A 108 9.68 4.21 1.13
CA ASP A 108 10.24 5.25 0.26
C ASP A 108 9.21 5.76 -0.75
N THR A 109 8.44 4.84 -1.33
CA THR A 109 7.34 5.16 -2.24
C THR A 109 6.29 6.02 -1.57
N LEU A 110 5.84 5.65 -0.36
CA LEU A 110 4.83 6.42 0.35
C LEU A 110 5.39 7.76 0.81
N GLN A 111 6.64 7.80 1.30
CA GLN A 111 7.31 9.05 1.69
C GLN A 111 7.32 10.05 0.52
N LEU A 112 7.68 9.60 -0.68
CA LEU A 112 7.62 10.43 -1.89
C LEU A 112 6.20 10.91 -2.19
N CYS A 113 5.18 10.06 -2.01
CA CYS A 113 3.78 10.47 -2.22
C CYS A 113 3.33 11.57 -1.25
N LEU A 114 3.95 11.65 -0.07
CA LEU A 114 3.58 12.58 0.99
C LEU A 114 4.36 13.92 0.96
N LEU A 115 5.20 14.14 -0.06
CA LEU A 115 5.97 15.39 -0.21
C LEU A 115 5.15 16.61 -0.65
N ASP A 116 3.92 16.42 -1.14
CA ASP A 116 3.04 17.49 -1.63
C ASP A 116 1.77 17.59 -0.76
N PRO A 117 1.78 18.38 0.34
CA PRO A 117 0.63 18.53 1.22
C PRO A 117 -0.63 19.07 0.53
N GLU A 118 -0.49 19.87 -0.53
CA GLU A 118 -1.64 20.37 -1.28
C GLU A 118 -2.31 19.23 -2.05
N LEU A 119 -1.53 18.36 -2.69
CA LEU A 119 -2.04 17.14 -3.29
C LEU A 119 -2.68 16.22 -2.25
N ILE A 120 -2.08 16.04 -1.07
CA ILE A 120 -2.72 15.23 -0.02
C ILE A 120 -4.07 15.84 0.37
N ARG A 121 -4.16 17.16 0.62
CA ARG A 121 -5.42 17.85 0.95
C ARG A 121 -6.43 17.80 -0.18
N GLU A 122 -6.01 17.73 -1.42
CA GLU A 122 -6.90 17.49 -2.54
C GLU A 122 -7.60 16.12 -2.44
N TRP A 123 -6.87 15.08 -2.06
CA TRP A 123 -7.32 13.69 -2.09
C TRP A 123 -7.89 13.18 -0.77
N TYR A 124 -7.51 13.78 0.35
CA TYR A 124 -7.87 13.34 1.69
C TYR A 124 -8.54 14.45 2.50
N GLY A 125 -9.43 14.06 3.41
CA GLY A 125 -10.05 14.94 4.40
C GLY A 125 -9.13 15.19 5.60
N ASN A 126 -9.59 16.04 6.51
CA ASN A 126 -8.80 16.53 7.64
C ASN A 126 -8.58 15.49 8.75
N GLN A 127 -9.23 14.32 8.68
CA GLN A 127 -9.03 13.21 9.60
C GLN A 127 -7.95 12.25 9.10
N SER A 128 -7.52 12.36 7.84
CA SER A 128 -6.47 11.50 7.30
C SER A 128 -5.16 11.63 8.09
N PRO A 129 -4.53 10.51 8.49
CA PRO A 129 -3.27 10.55 9.21
C PRO A 129 -2.14 11.14 8.37
N PHE A 130 -2.27 11.16 7.04
CA PHE A 130 -1.30 11.76 6.12
C PHE A 130 -1.23 13.29 6.24
N LEU A 131 -2.23 13.94 6.84
CA LEU A 131 -2.23 15.38 7.11
C LEU A 131 -1.80 15.73 8.54
N CYS A 132 -1.54 14.74 9.39
CA CYS A 132 -1.04 14.91 10.75
C CYS A 132 0.45 14.53 10.77
N PRO A 133 1.39 15.49 10.95
CA PRO A 133 2.82 15.21 10.87
C PRO A 133 3.31 14.08 11.78
N GLU A 134 2.77 14.03 13.01
CA GLU A 134 3.12 13.00 14.01
C GLU A 134 2.70 11.61 13.51
N LEU A 135 1.42 11.45 13.14
CA LEU A 135 0.91 10.17 12.63
C LEU A 135 1.56 9.75 11.31
N SER A 136 1.82 10.71 10.42
CA SER A 136 2.51 10.45 9.17
C SER A 136 3.94 9.96 9.41
N THR A 137 4.63 10.53 10.40
CA THR A 137 5.98 10.08 10.79
C THR A 137 5.93 8.67 11.36
N ASP A 138 5.03 8.41 12.31
CA ASP A 138 4.86 7.08 12.93
C ASP A 138 4.55 5.99 11.87
N ILE A 139 3.70 6.31 10.89
CA ILE A 139 3.39 5.42 9.76
C ILE A 139 4.65 5.12 8.97
N LEU A 140 5.40 6.14 8.55
CA LEU A 140 6.60 5.96 7.74
C LEU A 140 7.67 5.16 8.48
N GLU A 141 7.90 5.46 9.76
CA GLU A 141 8.83 4.71 10.60
C GLU A 141 8.44 3.22 10.69
N THR A 142 7.15 2.92 10.88
CA THR A 142 6.65 1.54 10.88
C THR A 142 6.91 0.84 9.53
N LEU A 143 6.68 1.53 8.41
CA LEU A 143 6.95 0.98 7.09
C LEU A 143 8.46 0.79 6.83
N TYR A 144 9.32 1.66 7.35
CA TYR A 144 10.77 1.51 7.25
C TYR A 144 11.28 0.29 8.01
N VAL A 145 10.66 -0.06 9.14
CA VAL A 145 10.96 -1.33 9.82
C VAL A 145 10.58 -2.52 8.94
N LEU A 146 9.44 -2.45 8.24
CA LEU A 146 9.02 -3.51 7.31
C LEU A 146 9.95 -3.70 6.10
N ASN A 147 10.73 -2.68 5.70
CA ASN A 147 11.74 -2.85 4.64
C ASN A 147 12.84 -3.86 5.02
N GLY A 148 13.02 -4.18 6.31
CA GLY A 148 13.93 -5.23 6.77
C GLY A 148 13.45 -6.65 6.46
N VAL A 149 12.17 -6.83 6.10
CA VAL A 149 11.54 -8.14 5.89
C VAL A 149 11.66 -8.56 4.42
N ALA A 150 11.96 -9.83 4.16
CA ALA A 150 11.89 -10.39 2.80
C ALA A 150 10.44 -10.78 2.47
N PHE A 151 9.98 -10.41 1.27
CA PHE A 151 8.67 -10.80 0.75
C PHE A 151 8.89 -11.52 -0.59
N ASP A 152 8.45 -12.79 -0.68
CA ASP A 152 8.45 -13.59 -1.91
C ASP A 152 7.00 -13.79 -2.35
N LEU A 153 6.53 -12.89 -3.22
CA LEU A 153 5.12 -12.75 -3.57
C LEU A 153 4.88 -13.05 -5.05
N GLU A 154 3.77 -13.73 -5.34
CA GLU A 154 3.27 -13.89 -6.70
C GLU A 154 2.75 -12.53 -7.22
N LEU A 155 3.52 -11.86 -8.07
CA LEU A 155 3.16 -10.50 -8.53
C LEU A 155 2.15 -10.51 -9.69
N GLN A 156 2.13 -11.55 -10.54
CA GLN A 156 1.28 -11.60 -11.74
C GLN A 156 -0.15 -12.12 -11.47
N ARG A 157 -0.77 -11.67 -10.38
CA ARG A 157 -2.13 -12.09 -10.02
C ARG A 157 -3.21 -11.31 -10.75
N CYS A 158 -4.25 -12.02 -11.18
CA CYS A 158 -5.39 -11.43 -11.89
C CYS A 158 -6.68 -11.33 -11.07
N ASP A 159 -6.69 -11.85 -9.84
CA ASP A 159 -7.85 -11.93 -8.95
C ASP A 159 -7.95 -10.76 -7.95
N LEU A 160 -6.98 -9.84 -7.97
CA LEU A 160 -6.88 -8.73 -7.02
C LEU A 160 -8.06 -7.73 -7.08
N ASP A 161 -8.86 -7.75 -8.16
CA ASP A 161 -10.11 -6.98 -8.22
C ASP A 161 -11.15 -7.48 -7.20
N GLY A 162 -11.17 -8.78 -6.90
CA GLY A 162 -12.16 -9.41 -6.03
C GLY A 162 -11.86 -9.27 -4.53
N GLY A 163 -10.60 -9.06 -4.16
CA GLY A 163 -10.18 -9.01 -2.76
C GLY A 163 -8.67 -9.23 -2.63
N TRP A 164 -8.20 -9.18 -1.38
CA TRP A 164 -6.89 -9.74 -1.06
C TRP A 164 -6.96 -11.28 -1.14
N PRO A 165 -5.95 -11.95 -1.74
CA PRO A 165 -5.92 -13.40 -1.78
C PRO A 165 -5.98 -13.98 -0.37
N MET A 166 -6.90 -14.92 -0.16
CA MET A 166 -6.88 -15.76 1.04
C MET A 166 -5.78 -16.80 0.86
N PHE A 167 -5.06 -17.12 1.93
CA PHE A 167 -4.17 -18.28 1.93
C PHE A 167 -5.01 -19.53 1.60
N SER A 168 -4.61 -20.26 0.57
CA SER A 168 -5.19 -21.57 0.29
C SER A 168 -4.50 -22.56 1.23
N GLY A 169 -5.23 -23.02 2.25
CA GLY A 169 -4.75 -24.05 3.16
C GLY A 169 -4.56 -25.41 2.47
#